data_AF-A0AAT9GA03-F1
#
_entry.id   AF-A0AAT9GA03-F1
#
_cell.length_a   1.000
_cell.length_b   1.000
_cell.length_c   1.000
_cell.angle_alpha   90.00
_cell.angle_beta   90.00
_cell.angle_gamma   90.00
#
_symmetry.space_group_name_H-M   'P 1'
#
loop_
_entity.id
_entity.type
_entity.pdbx_description
1 polymer ?
#
loop_
_entity_poly.entity_id
_entity_poly.type
_entity_poly.pdbx_seq_one_letter_code
_entity_poly.pdbx_strand_id
1 'polypeptide(L)'
;MYKNNNLIFENYISNYLNFCLDKGDHLTLKVLDTLGDDYDYIYSKFNCSLNIALTHVYLGNIKTAEEIINEMEKLFKHRIEGGDIFILYHVKARIFFIQGKYNEALEYVNKGIEVWNRS
;
A
#
# COMPACT_ATOMS: atom_id res chain seq x y z
N MET A 1 -5.06 29.63 5.48
CA MET A 1 -6.26 28.77 5.47
C MET A 1 -5.96 27.32 5.05
N TYR A 2 -4.80 26.72 5.39
CA TYR A 2 -4.42 25.37 4.91
C TYR A 2 -4.38 24.26 5.99
N LYS A 3 -4.75 24.55 7.25
CA LYS A 3 -4.61 23.57 8.35
C LYS A 3 -5.80 22.60 8.49
N ASN A 4 -6.95 22.86 7.86
CA ASN A 4 -8.17 22.08 8.12
C ASN A 4 -8.38 20.88 7.19
N ASN A 5 -7.74 20.87 6.01
CA ASN A 5 -7.91 19.77 5.05
C ASN A 5 -7.11 18.50 5.44
N ASN A 6 -5.99 18.65 6.15
CA ASN A 6 -5.24 17.51 6.68
C ASN A 6 -6.05 16.75 7.74
N LEU A 7 -6.75 17.45 8.63
CA LEU A 7 -7.52 16.81 9.71
C LEU A 7 -8.74 16.04 9.20
N ILE A 8 -9.37 16.52 8.12
CA ILE A 8 -10.53 15.85 7.50
C ILE A 8 -10.05 14.59 6.75
N PHE A 9 -8.92 14.68 6.05
CA PHE A 9 -8.32 13.56 5.35
C PHE A 9 -7.78 12.51 6.33
N GLU A 10 -7.11 12.92 7.41
CA GLU A 10 -6.66 12.03 8.49
C GLU A 10 -7.84 11.37 9.22
N ASN A 11 -8.94 12.09 9.49
CA ASN A 11 -10.14 11.48 10.08
C ASN A 11 -10.86 10.51 9.14
N TYR A 12 -10.90 10.81 7.84
CA TYR A 12 -11.49 9.91 6.85
C TYR A 12 -10.66 8.62 6.75
N ILE A 13 -9.33 8.76 6.69
CA ILE A 13 -8.39 7.64 6.70
C ILE A 13 -8.50 6.86 8.00
N SER A 14 -8.52 7.49 9.18
CA SER A 14 -8.67 6.80 10.47
C SER A 14 -10.00 6.06 10.61
N ASN A 15 -11.12 6.61 10.12
CA ASN A 15 -12.41 5.93 10.15
C ASN A 15 -12.49 4.76 9.16
N TYR A 16 -11.90 4.91 7.97
CA TYR A 16 -11.74 3.81 7.01
C TYR A 16 -10.80 2.72 7.55
N LEU A 17 -9.71 3.12 8.21
CA LEU A 17 -8.79 2.24 8.95
C LEU A 17 -9.52 1.43 10.02
N ASN A 18 -10.32 2.07 10.86
CA ASN A 18 -11.05 1.40 11.94
C ASN A 18 -12.07 0.38 11.40
N PHE A 19 -12.68 0.65 10.24
CA PHE A 19 -13.56 -0.29 9.56
C PHE A 19 -12.81 -1.52 9.02
N CYS A 20 -11.61 -1.32 8.46
CA CYS A 20 -10.73 -2.42 8.03
C CYS A 20 -10.16 -3.22 9.21
N LEU A 21 -9.77 -2.55 10.29
CA LEU A 21 -9.10 -3.11 11.46
C LEU A 21 -9.98 -3.96 12.39
N ASP A 22 -11.28 -3.67 12.52
CA ASP A 22 -12.12 -4.33 13.54
C ASP A 22 -12.62 -5.73 13.11
N LYS A 23 -12.86 -5.95 11.80
CA LYS A 23 -13.30 -7.25 11.24
C LYS A 23 -12.87 -7.52 9.78
N GLY A 24 -12.20 -6.57 9.13
CA GLY A 24 -12.08 -6.48 7.67
C GLY A 24 -10.82 -7.10 7.08
N ASP A 25 -9.62 -6.88 7.63
CA ASP A 25 -8.36 -7.19 6.93
C ASP A 25 -8.24 -8.65 6.47
N HIS A 26 -8.50 -9.59 7.37
CA HIS A 26 -8.44 -11.03 7.06
C HIS A 26 -9.58 -11.49 6.16
N LEU A 27 -10.79 -10.93 6.32
CA LEU A 27 -11.95 -11.29 5.52
C LEU A 27 -11.85 -10.68 4.11
N THR A 28 -11.40 -9.44 4.00
CA THR A 28 -11.14 -8.71 2.77
C THR A 28 -10.06 -9.42 1.96
N LEU A 29 -8.92 -9.79 2.55
CA LEU A 29 -7.88 -10.56 1.84
C LEU A 29 -8.40 -11.94 1.38
N LYS A 30 -9.17 -12.63 2.25
CA LYS A 30 -9.73 -13.95 1.94
C LYS A 30 -10.83 -13.89 0.86
N VAL A 31 -11.63 -12.81 0.83
CA VAL A 31 -12.60 -12.54 -0.24
C VAL A 31 -11.87 -12.20 -1.54
N LEU A 32 -10.81 -11.39 -1.48
CA LEU A 32 -9.97 -11.08 -2.64
C LEU A 32 -9.30 -12.33 -3.23
N ASP A 33 -8.93 -13.30 -2.41
CA ASP A 33 -8.42 -14.61 -2.87
C ASP A 33 -9.51 -15.47 -3.56
N THR A 34 -10.80 -15.21 -3.29
CA THR A 34 -11.91 -15.94 -3.93
C THR A 34 -12.40 -15.32 -5.25
N LEU A 35 -11.98 -14.10 -5.58
CA LEU A 35 -12.49 -13.34 -6.74
C LEU A 35 -11.82 -13.70 -8.08
N GLY A 36 -10.82 -14.60 -8.07
CA GLY A 36 -10.12 -15.04 -9.28
C GLY A 36 -9.07 -14.04 -9.77
N ASP A 37 -8.48 -14.33 -10.94
CA ASP A 37 -7.32 -13.60 -11.48
C ASP A 37 -7.68 -12.62 -12.62
N ASP A 38 -8.95 -12.19 -12.74
CA ASP A 38 -9.29 -11.17 -13.75
C ASP A 38 -8.68 -9.81 -13.40
N TYR A 39 -8.34 -9.03 -14.42
CA TYR A 39 -7.60 -7.77 -14.31
C TYR A 39 -8.22 -6.78 -13.32
N ASP A 40 -9.55 -6.59 -13.35
CA ASP A 40 -10.25 -5.67 -12.46
C ASP A 40 -10.18 -6.10 -10.97
N TYR A 41 -10.10 -7.42 -10.72
CA TYR A 41 -9.94 -7.96 -9.37
C TYR A 41 -8.50 -7.87 -8.87
N ILE A 42 -7.51 -8.07 -9.74
CA ILE A 42 -6.09 -7.88 -9.41
C ILE A 42 -5.83 -6.43 -8.97
N TYR A 43 -6.38 -5.45 -9.70
CA TYR A 43 -6.25 -4.04 -9.35
C TYR A 43 -6.91 -3.71 -8.00
N SER A 44 -8.10 -4.23 -7.77
CA SER A 44 -8.82 -4.08 -6.49
C SER A 44 -8.05 -4.72 -5.33
N LYS A 45 -7.48 -5.92 -5.55
CA LYS A 45 -6.66 -6.63 -4.58
C LYS A 45 -5.40 -5.85 -4.23
N PHE A 46 -4.76 -5.25 -5.23
CA PHE A 46 -3.59 -4.40 -5.05
C PHE A 46 -3.90 -3.17 -4.19
N ASN A 47 -4.96 -2.41 -4.52
CA ASN A 47 -5.34 -1.21 -3.77
C ASN A 47 -5.80 -1.52 -2.32
N CYS A 48 -6.49 -2.62 -2.09
CA CYS A 48 -6.84 -3.04 -0.74
C CYS A 48 -5.60 -3.43 0.06
N SER A 49 -4.74 -4.28 -0.50
CA SER A 49 -3.50 -4.72 0.16
C SER A 49 -2.59 -3.55 0.51
N LEU A 50 -2.53 -2.55 -0.36
CA LEU A 50 -1.82 -1.28 -0.14
C LEU A 50 -2.30 -0.56 1.12
N ASN A 51 -3.61 -0.34 1.25
CA ASN A 51 -4.19 0.37 2.39
C ASN A 51 -3.98 -0.40 3.69
N ILE A 52 -4.10 -1.72 3.66
CA ILE A 52 -3.84 -2.59 4.81
C ILE A 52 -2.35 -2.51 5.21
N ALA A 53 -1.43 -2.62 4.26
CA ALA A 53 0.01 -2.49 4.54
C ALA A 53 0.35 -1.13 5.17
N LEU A 54 -0.16 -0.03 4.63
CA LEU A 54 0.04 1.32 5.18
C LEU A 54 -0.55 1.46 6.59
N THR A 55 -1.70 0.84 6.84
CA THR A 55 -2.33 0.79 8.16
C THR A 55 -1.41 0.11 9.17
N HIS A 56 -0.89 -1.08 8.84
CA HIS A 56 0.05 -1.79 9.69
C HIS A 56 1.34 -0.98 9.93
N VAL A 57 1.82 -0.27 8.91
CA VAL A 57 2.95 0.68 9.03
C VAL A 57 2.66 1.77 10.06
N TYR A 58 1.49 2.40 10.02
CA TYR A 58 1.09 3.43 10.99
C TYR A 58 0.88 2.88 12.41
N LEU A 59 0.44 1.63 12.52
CA LEU A 59 0.28 0.93 13.81
C LEU A 59 1.61 0.37 14.37
N GLY A 60 2.71 0.47 13.62
CA GLY A 60 4.01 -0.10 14.02
C GLY A 60 4.11 -1.62 13.81
N ASN A 61 3.13 -2.25 13.16
CA ASN A 61 3.09 -3.67 12.82
C ASN A 61 3.93 -3.96 11.57
N ILE A 62 5.22 -3.62 11.63
CA ILE A 62 6.10 -3.59 10.46
C ILE A 62 6.24 -4.94 9.76
N LYS A 63 6.36 -6.04 10.52
CA LYS A 63 6.49 -7.39 9.95
C LYS A 63 5.29 -7.78 9.08
N THR A 64 4.07 -7.51 9.55
CA THR A 64 2.84 -7.78 8.80
C THR A 64 2.76 -6.92 7.54
N ALA A 65 3.15 -5.66 7.62
CA ALA A 65 3.21 -4.79 6.45
C ALA A 65 4.20 -5.31 5.38
N GLU A 66 5.37 -5.81 5.80
CA GLU A 66 6.35 -6.43 4.90
C GLU A 66 5.80 -7.71 4.24
N GLU A 67 5.13 -8.58 5.01
CA GLU A 67 4.49 -9.79 4.48
C GLU A 67 3.45 -9.46 3.40
N ILE A 68 2.58 -8.48 3.64
CA ILE A 68 1.56 -8.05 2.68
C ILE A 68 2.21 -7.50 1.40
N ILE A 69 3.26 -6.67 1.53
CA ILE A 69 3.96 -6.13 0.36
C ILE A 69 4.64 -7.22 -0.45
N ASN A 70 5.25 -8.22 0.20
CA ASN A 70 5.85 -9.34 -0.50
C ASN A 70 4.80 -10.15 -1.29
N GLU A 71 3.58 -10.30 -0.76
CA GLU A 71 2.48 -10.90 -1.51
C GLU A 71 2.01 -10.00 -2.67
N MET A 72 1.91 -8.68 -2.45
CA MET A 72 1.60 -7.71 -3.51
C MET A 72 2.61 -7.81 -4.66
N GLU A 73 3.90 -7.90 -4.37
CA GLU A 73 4.98 -8.07 -5.36
C GLU A 73 4.85 -9.34 -6.20
N LYS A 74 4.24 -10.42 -5.69
CA LYS A 74 3.98 -11.63 -6.47
C LYS A 74 2.87 -11.39 -7.51
N LEU A 75 1.89 -10.55 -7.19
CA LEU A 75 0.82 -10.16 -8.12
C LEU A 75 1.36 -9.33 -9.31
N PHE A 76 2.48 -8.60 -9.12
CA PHE A 76 3.14 -7.84 -10.21
C PHE A 76 3.65 -8.70 -11.37
N LYS A 77 3.85 -10.00 -11.19
CA LYS A 77 4.35 -10.86 -12.27
C LYS A 77 3.36 -10.98 -13.44
N HIS A 78 2.11 -10.55 -13.31
CA HIS A 78 1.04 -10.85 -14.25
C HIS A 78 0.27 -9.65 -14.83
N ARG A 79 0.98 -8.62 -15.31
CA ARG A 79 0.47 -7.42 -16.03
C ARG A 79 0.18 -6.24 -15.12
N ILE A 80 1.21 -5.48 -14.81
CA ILE A 80 1.07 -4.23 -14.07
C ILE A 80 1.68 -3.07 -14.85
N GLU A 81 0.96 -1.94 -14.89
CA GLU A 81 1.33 -0.72 -15.61
C GLU A 81 2.22 0.20 -14.76
N GLY A 82 2.83 1.22 -15.37
CA GLY A 82 3.78 2.13 -14.70
C GLY A 82 3.20 2.79 -13.43
N GLY A 83 1.92 3.17 -13.44
CA GLY A 83 1.26 3.82 -12.29
C GLY A 83 1.22 2.96 -11.03
N ASP A 84 1.06 1.65 -11.17
CA ASP A 84 0.98 0.72 -10.04
C ASP A 84 2.37 0.42 -9.45
N ILE A 85 3.40 0.38 -10.31
CA ILE A 85 4.80 0.22 -9.90
C ILE A 85 5.23 1.43 -9.03
N PHE A 86 4.80 2.65 -9.40
CA PHE A 86 5.03 3.85 -8.61
C PHE A 86 4.47 3.71 -7.19
N ILE A 87 3.22 3.26 -7.07
CA ILE A 87 2.54 3.10 -5.78
C ILE A 87 3.28 2.10 -4.89
N LEU A 88 3.72 0.96 -5.44
CA LEU A 88 4.52 -0.02 -4.70
C LEU A 88 5.81 0.60 -4.13
N TYR A 89 6.56 1.32 -4.96
CA TYR A 89 7.80 1.96 -4.53
C TYR A 89 7.58 3.00 -3.44
N HIS A 90 6.49 3.77 -3.51
CA HIS A 90 6.12 4.70 -2.45
C HIS A 90 5.91 4.00 -1.10
N VAL A 91 5.26 2.83 -1.08
CA VAL A 91 5.02 2.09 0.17
C VAL A 91 6.31 1.53 0.74
N LYS A 92 7.17 0.94 -0.10
CA LYS A 92 8.48 0.43 0.34
C LYS A 92 9.31 1.54 0.95
N ALA A 93 9.34 2.71 0.31
CA ALA A 93 10.00 3.89 0.87
C ALA A 93 9.47 4.24 2.26
N ARG A 94 8.15 4.21 2.47
CA ARG A 94 7.55 4.43 3.79
C ARG A 94 7.95 3.38 4.83
N ILE A 95 7.98 2.09 4.47
CA ILE A 95 8.44 1.04 5.39
C ILE A 95 9.89 1.29 5.82
N PHE A 96 10.78 1.48 4.85
CA PHE A 96 12.19 1.72 5.13
C PHE A 96 12.39 2.98 5.99
N PHE A 97 11.61 4.03 5.72
CA PHE A 97 11.64 5.26 6.53
C PHE A 97 11.27 5.00 7.99
N ILE A 98 10.19 4.26 8.26
CA ILE A 98 9.79 3.95 9.65
C ILE A 98 10.79 3.00 10.33
N GLN A 99 11.44 2.12 9.58
CA GLN A 99 12.53 1.28 10.09
C GLN A 99 13.84 2.06 10.37
N GLY A 100 13.90 3.36 10.06
CA GLY A 100 15.13 4.16 10.16
C GLY A 100 16.17 3.89 9.07
N LYS A 101 15.78 3.14 8.03
CA LYS A 101 16.61 2.77 6.87
C LYS A 101 16.48 3.83 5.77
N TYR A 102 17.01 5.01 6.04
CA TYR A 102 16.75 6.19 5.21
C TYR A 102 17.36 6.11 3.79
N ASN A 103 18.48 5.41 3.63
CA ASN A 103 19.12 5.25 2.32
C ASN A 103 18.27 4.38 1.39
N GLU A 104 17.77 3.25 1.91
CA GLU A 104 16.86 2.38 1.18
C GLU A 104 15.54 3.08 0.89
N ALA A 105 15.03 3.87 1.85
CA ALA A 105 13.83 4.68 1.62
C ALA A 105 14.02 5.64 0.44
N LEU A 106 15.15 6.35 0.39
CA LEU A 106 15.48 7.27 -0.69
C LEU A 106 15.64 6.56 -2.04
N GLU A 107 16.26 5.38 -2.06
CA GLU A 107 16.38 4.56 -3.26
C GLU A 107 15.01 4.25 -3.88
N TYR A 108 14.03 3.84 -3.05
CA TYR A 108 12.69 3.55 -3.53
C TYR A 108 11.92 4.79 -3.95
N VAL A 109 12.10 5.95 -3.30
CA VAL A 109 11.56 7.23 -3.79
C VAL A 109 12.08 7.54 -5.19
N ASN A 110 13.39 7.41 -5.41
CA ASN A 110 14.00 7.68 -6.71
C ASN A 110 13.48 6.73 -7.80
N LYS A 111 13.33 5.45 -7.49
CA LYS A 111 12.72 4.46 -8.40
C LYS A 111 11.28 4.83 -8.77
N GLY A 112 10.49 5.31 -7.79
CA GLY A 112 9.14 5.83 -8.06
C GLY A 112 9.15 6.99 -9.05
N ILE A 113 10.01 7.98 -8.82
CA ILE A 113 10.16 9.15 -9.71
C ILE A 113 10.56 8.72 -11.13
N GLU A 114 11.47 7.76 -11.26
CA GLU A 114 11.91 7.25 -12.57
C GLU A 114 10.75 6.62 -13.34
N VAL A 115 9.91 5.83 -12.68
CA VAL A 115 8.72 5.23 -13.31
C VAL A 115 7.71 6.31 -13.71
N TRP A 116 7.45 7.27 -12.82
CA TRP A 116 6.54 8.38 -13.10
C TRP A 116 6.97 9.18 -14.34
N ASN A 117 8.27 9.44 -14.49
CA ASN A 117 8.80 10.21 -15.62
C ASN A 117 8.82 9.43 -16.95
N ARG A 118 8.65 8.10 -16.92
CA ARG A 118 8.63 7.22 -18.10
C ARG A 118 7.20 6.83 -18.54
N SER A 119 6.21 7.16 -17.73
CA SER A 119 4.78 6.89 -17.96
C SER A 119 4.15 8.02 -18.76
#